data_AF-A0A8S2ZUX7-F1
#
_entry.id   AF-A0A8S2ZUX7-F1
#
_cell.length_a   1.000
_cell.length_b   1.000
_cell.length_c   1.000
_cell.angle_alpha   90.00
_cell.angle_beta   90.00
_cell.angle_gamma   90.00
#
_symmetry.space_group_name_H-M   'P 1'
#
loop_
_entity.id
_entity.type
_entity.pdbx_description
1 polymer ?
#
loop_
_entity_poly.entity_id
_entity_poly.type
_entity_poly.pdbx_seq_one_letter_code
_entity_poly.pdbx_strand_id
1 'polypeptide(L)'
;MSNSSLKYSRSDFPPMLMPQSAPTNPINNTMLSKLDDLLGKISEVNNHLTNLELKYNKFEQFMIEKQKCDLLVKENLNSLSKQSVEFKKELVHHSLLIERHDNLFLKLIIPMFEDLFGLIASQNQDRKGNILDIDLKLKLERYLIQMKKAKEIDVNGEEVVRLIGIYAPDSKTWSWDDLSHLLSKKCIVYGDFNVDIMNDGKKADILLKWADDYFLAQALPNSPTSLRSDRVIDYAFVRGINLDTQVYNGNTTSDHLPILSVIPFKVLQQKQIRTKCSILKKEVCFLKQIAKKELNLFFSSKLDILLRHRNSSSSSSNSFWYRSKRFLKPSSSSIHAFIDSSGQIVKESDLMCNIAADYYEEFFKASNIVRPHPYTDSPEIEYDNNDEVISEVKLDELINTVLAKKKKNL
;
A
#
# COMPACT_ATOMS: atom_id res chain seq x y z
N MET A 1 -70.46 -1.93 1.68
CA MET A 1 -71.69 -1.89 2.50
C MET A 1 -71.78 -0.52 3.12
N SER A 2 -72.81 0.24 2.74
CA SER A 2 -73.05 1.63 3.10
C SER A 2 -73.67 1.76 4.50
N ASN A 3 -72.97 2.40 5.43
CA ASN A 3 -73.52 2.74 6.74
C ASN A 3 -74.39 4.00 6.63
N SER A 4 -75.71 3.82 6.74
CA SER A 4 -76.69 4.90 6.89
C SER A 4 -76.63 5.47 8.31
N SER A 5 -76.15 6.71 8.43
CA SER A 5 -76.18 7.45 9.69
C SER A 5 -77.60 7.93 9.99
N LEU A 6 -78.26 7.33 10.98
CA LEU A 6 -79.47 7.86 11.60
C LEU A 6 -79.14 9.19 12.31
N LYS A 7 -79.60 10.31 11.75
CA LYS A 7 -79.58 11.63 12.40
C LYS A 7 -80.89 11.81 13.16
N TYR A 8 -80.84 11.78 14.49
CA TYR A 8 -81.97 12.21 15.31
C TYR A 8 -81.97 13.74 15.44
N SER A 9 -83.13 14.35 15.17
CA SER A 9 -83.34 15.78 15.36
C SER A 9 -83.68 16.07 16.81
N ARG A 10 -83.12 17.16 17.35
CA ARG A 10 -83.31 17.61 18.74
C ARG A 10 -84.75 18.04 19.06
N SER A 11 -85.62 18.08 18.05
CA SER A 11 -87.05 18.42 18.13
C SER A 11 -87.94 17.24 18.55
N ASP A 12 -87.43 16.01 18.54
CA ASP A 12 -88.27 14.82 18.66
C ASP A 12 -88.50 14.37 20.12
N PHE A 13 -88.03 15.16 21.09
CA PHE A 13 -88.21 14.90 22.52
C PHE A 13 -89.09 15.98 23.17
N PRO A 14 -90.12 15.59 23.95
CA PRO A 14 -90.95 16.54 24.68
C PRO A 14 -90.10 17.29 25.73
N PRO A 15 -90.39 18.58 25.99
CA PRO A 15 -89.67 19.36 26.99
C PRO A 15 -89.85 18.71 28.36
N MET A 16 -88.75 18.27 28.98
CA MET A 16 -88.76 17.73 30.33
C MET A 16 -89.20 18.79 31.33
N LEU A 17 -90.10 18.39 32.23
CA LEU A 17 -90.52 19.19 33.38
C LEU A 17 -89.30 19.59 34.21
N MET A 18 -89.17 20.89 34.45
CA MET A 18 -88.15 21.46 35.33
C MET A 18 -88.29 20.86 36.74
N PRO A 19 -87.21 20.39 37.36
CA PRO A 19 -87.28 19.88 38.72
C PRO A 19 -87.60 21.03 39.67
N GLN A 20 -88.64 20.84 40.48
CA GLN A 20 -88.90 21.68 41.63
C GLN A 20 -87.69 21.62 42.58
N SER A 21 -87.29 22.79 43.06
CA SER A 21 -86.18 23.01 43.99
C SER A 21 -86.32 22.11 45.23
N ALA A 22 -85.42 21.13 45.35
CA ALA A 22 -85.26 20.31 46.55
C ALA A 22 -84.53 21.12 47.65
N PRO A 23 -84.86 20.88 48.93
CA PRO A 23 -84.33 21.65 50.04
C PRO A 23 -82.83 21.41 50.23
N THR A 24 -82.09 22.51 50.32
CA THR A 24 -80.67 22.56 50.66
C THR A 24 -80.46 22.15 52.11
N ASN A 25 -80.16 20.87 52.34
CA ASN A 25 -79.39 20.44 53.49
C ASN A 25 -78.28 19.50 53.00
N PRO A 26 -77.00 19.88 53.09
CA PRO A 26 -75.90 19.03 52.68
C PRO A 26 -75.73 17.95 53.75
N ILE A 27 -76.41 16.83 53.57
CA ILE A 27 -76.06 15.60 54.29
C ILE A 27 -74.70 15.20 53.74
N ASN A 28 -73.64 15.47 54.51
CA ASN A 28 -72.29 14.97 54.31
C ASN A 28 -72.32 13.44 54.27
N ASN A 29 -72.61 12.89 53.10
CA ASN A 29 -72.73 11.45 52.91
C ASN A 29 -71.31 10.90 52.75
N THR A 30 -70.69 10.56 53.86
CA THR A 30 -69.31 10.07 53.95
C THR A 30 -69.02 8.90 53.01
N MET A 31 -70.01 8.09 52.67
CA MET A 31 -69.92 7.04 51.63
C MET A 31 -69.65 7.61 50.23
N LEU A 32 -70.32 8.68 49.82
CA LEU A 32 -70.09 9.32 48.51
C LEU A 32 -68.68 9.91 48.45
N SER A 33 -68.22 10.58 49.51
CA SER A 33 -66.85 11.11 49.56
C SER A 33 -65.77 10.03 49.49
N LYS A 34 -66.02 8.84 50.06
CA LYS A 34 -65.09 7.70 49.98
C LYS A 34 -65.11 7.05 48.59
N LEU A 35 -66.26 7.06 47.92
CA LEU A 35 -66.40 6.55 46.55
C LEU A 35 -65.66 7.46 45.57
N ASP A 36 -65.80 8.78 45.70
CA ASP A 36 -65.09 9.77 44.89
C ASP A 36 -63.57 9.69 45.13
N ASP A 37 -63.13 9.51 46.37
CA ASP A 37 -61.71 9.31 46.70
C ASP A 37 -61.16 8.00 46.11
N LEU A 38 -61.95 6.93 46.11
CA LEU A 38 -61.59 5.66 45.47
C LEU A 38 -61.50 5.80 43.94
N LEU A 39 -62.46 6.48 43.31
CA LEU A 39 -62.45 6.75 41.87
C LEU A 39 -61.25 7.63 41.48
N GLY A 40 -60.90 8.61 42.32
CA GLY A 40 -59.68 9.41 42.19
C GLY A 40 -58.42 8.55 42.21
N LYS A 41 -58.28 7.68 43.21
CA LYS A 41 -57.14 6.74 43.32
C LYS A 41 -57.06 5.75 42.17
N ILE A 42 -58.20 5.22 41.71
CA ILE A 42 -58.24 4.34 40.53
C ILE A 42 -57.80 5.10 39.27
N SER A 43 -58.21 6.36 39.12
CA SER A 43 -57.78 7.21 38.01
C SER A 43 -56.27 7.49 38.06
N GLU A 44 -55.71 7.77 39.25
CA GLU A 44 -54.26 7.94 39.44
C GLU A 44 -53.47 6.69 39.10
N VAL A 45 -53.93 5.52 39.57
CA VAL A 45 -53.31 4.22 39.24
C VAL A 45 -53.35 3.96 37.74
N ASN A 46 -54.49 4.23 37.08
CA ASN A 46 -54.62 4.06 35.65
C ASN A 46 -53.65 4.99 34.88
N ASN A 47 -53.56 6.26 35.28
CA ASN A 47 -52.60 7.21 34.69
C ASN A 47 -51.14 6.76 34.90
N HIS A 48 -50.83 6.18 36.06
CA HIS A 48 -49.50 5.60 36.33
C HIS A 48 -49.20 4.40 35.43
N LEU A 49 -50.17 3.49 35.25
CA LEU A 49 -50.03 2.33 34.37
C LEU A 49 -49.84 2.77 32.91
N THR A 50 -50.63 3.71 32.41
CA THR A 50 -50.47 4.26 31.05
C THR A 50 -49.11 4.93 30.86
N ASN A 51 -48.62 5.68 31.86
CA ASN A 51 -47.28 6.26 31.83
C ASN A 51 -46.18 5.19 31.84
N LEU A 52 -46.37 4.11 32.59
CA LEU A 52 -45.42 3.00 32.65
C LEU A 52 -45.34 2.26 31.30
N GLU A 53 -46.50 2.01 30.68
CA GLU A 53 -46.62 1.40 29.35
C GLU A 53 -45.92 2.26 28.29
N LEU A 54 -46.13 3.58 28.32
CA LEU A 54 -45.46 4.51 27.40
C LEU A 54 -43.93 4.53 27.60
N LYS A 55 -43.45 4.44 28.85
CA LYS A 55 -42.01 4.32 29.15
C LYS A 55 -41.45 2.98 28.68
N TYR A 56 -42.19 1.89 28.86
CA TYR A 56 -41.80 0.55 28.39
C TYR A 56 -41.66 0.53 26.86
N ASN A 57 -42.64 1.06 26.14
CA ASN A 57 -42.59 1.14 24.67
C ASN A 57 -41.40 1.96 24.15
N LYS A 58 -41.08 3.08 24.82
CA LYS A 58 -39.88 3.87 24.50
C LYS A 58 -38.58 3.11 24.75
N PHE A 59 -38.51 2.34 25.84
CA PHE A 59 -37.35 1.52 26.14
C PHE A 59 -37.18 0.38 25.13
N GLU A 60 -38.27 -0.27 24.72
CA GLU A 60 -38.24 -1.31 23.70
C GLU A 60 -37.76 -0.75 22.34
N GLN A 61 -38.28 0.41 21.92
CA GLN A 61 -37.79 1.11 20.73
C GLN A 61 -36.29 1.43 20.82
N PHE A 62 -35.84 1.95 21.97
CA PHE A 62 -34.42 2.21 22.21
C PHE A 62 -33.57 0.94 22.08
N MET A 63 -34.03 -0.19 22.63
CA MET A 63 -33.30 -1.47 22.53
C MET A 63 -33.20 -1.97 21.09
N ILE A 64 -34.27 -1.82 20.30
CA ILE A 64 -34.26 -2.16 18.87
C ILE A 64 -33.30 -1.25 18.09
N GLU A 65 -33.32 0.05 18.34
CA GLU A 65 -32.40 1.01 17.70
C GLU A 65 -30.95 0.73 18.07
N LYS A 66 -30.68 0.47 19.34
CA LYS A 66 -29.35 0.11 19.83
C LYS A 66 -28.84 -1.17 19.17
N GLN A 67 -29.67 -2.21 19.08
CA GLN A 67 -29.30 -3.46 18.42
C GLN A 67 -28.99 -3.25 16.93
N LYS A 68 -29.74 -2.39 16.23
CA LYS A 68 -29.43 -2.02 14.83
C LYS A 68 -28.10 -1.27 14.71
N CYS A 69 -27.83 -0.32 15.62
CA CYS A 69 -26.54 0.37 15.66
C CYS A 69 -25.38 -0.60 15.93
N ASP A 70 -25.51 -1.52 16.88
CA ASP A 70 -24.48 -2.50 17.23
C ASP A 70 -24.18 -3.43 16.04
N LEU A 71 -25.20 -3.84 15.29
CA LEU A 71 -25.02 -4.62 14.06
C LEU A 71 -24.26 -3.83 12.99
N LEU A 72 -24.61 -2.56 12.77
CA LEU A 72 -23.94 -1.70 11.79
C LEU A 72 -22.47 -1.45 12.17
N VAL A 73 -22.18 -1.24 13.45
CA VAL A 73 -20.80 -1.12 13.95
C VAL A 73 -20.02 -2.41 13.71
N LYS A 74 -20.63 -3.58 13.98
CA LYS A 74 -20.01 -4.89 13.75
C LYS A 74 -19.70 -5.13 12.26
N GLU A 75 -20.61 -4.75 11.36
CA GLU A 75 -20.39 -4.83 9.92
C GLU A 75 -19.24 -3.92 9.46
N ASN A 76 -19.20 -2.68 9.95
CA ASN A 76 -18.12 -1.74 9.66
C ASN A 76 -16.76 -2.25 10.16
N LEU A 77 -16.69 -2.79 11.38
CA LEU A 77 -15.47 -3.39 11.93
C LEU A 77 -15.00 -4.59 11.11
N ASN A 78 -15.93 -5.44 10.65
CA ASN A 78 -15.60 -6.56 9.77
C ASN A 78 -15.08 -6.10 8.41
N SER A 79 -15.66 -5.04 7.83
CA SER A 79 -15.19 -4.42 6.59
C SER A 79 -13.77 -3.86 6.73
N LEU A 80 -13.51 -3.10 7.80
CA LEU A 80 -12.18 -2.57 8.12
C LEU A 80 -11.15 -3.68 8.35
N SER A 81 -11.54 -4.76 9.03
CA SER A 81 -10.68 -5.93 9.25
C SER A 81 -10.29 -6.58 7.92
N LYS A 82 -11.23 -6.77 6.99
CA LYS A 82 -10.94 -7.29 5.64
C LYS A 82 -10.01 -6.37 4.85
N GLN A 83 -10.27 -5.06 4.86
CA GLN A 83 -9.41 -4.07 4.20
C GLN A 83 -7.99 -4.06 4.79
N SER A 84 -7.84 -4.20 6.10
CA SER A 84 -6.54 -4.29 6.77
C SER A 84 -5.74 -5.52 6.30
N VAL A 85 -6.40 -6.66 6.12
CA VAL A 85 -5.77 -7.87 5.59
C VAL A 85 -5.32 -7.69 4.14
N GLU A 86 -6.13 -7.05 3.29
CA GLU A 86 -5.75 -6.73 1.91
C GLU A 86 -4.56 -5.77 1.86
N PHE A 87 -4.58 -4.71 2.67
CA PHE A 87 -3.48 -3.75 2.74
C PHE A 87 -2.17 -4.41 3.20
N LYS A 88 -2.22 -5.34 4.16
CA LYS A 88 -1.05 -6.13 4.56
C LYS A 88 -0.48 -6.95 3.39
N LYS A 89 -1.34 -7.55 2.57
CA LYS A 89 -0.89 -8.31 1.38
C LYS A 89 -0.23 -7.39 0.36
N GLU A 90 -0.81 -6.22 0.09
CA GLU A 90 -0.23 -5.21 -0.81
C GLU A 90 1.13 -4.71 -0.29
N LEU A 91 1.24 -4.47 1.01
CA LEU A 91 2.48 -4.00 1.64
C LEU A 91 3.59 -5.04 1.54
N VAL A 92 3.29 -6.32 1.77
CA VAL A 92 4.25 -7.43 1.57
C VAL A 92 4.66 -7.53 0.09
N HIS A 93 3.71 -7.41 -0.83
CA HIS A 93 4.00 -7.45 -2.26
C HIS A 93 4.92 -6.30 -2.69
N HIS A 94 4.64 -5.08 -2.23
CA HIS A 94 5.48 -3.92 -2.51
C HIS A 94 6.87 -4.02 -1.86
N SER A 95 6.96 -4.54 -0.64
CA SER A 95 8.25 -4.82 0.01
C SER A 95 9.11 -5.76 -0.83
N LEU A 96 8.52 -6.84 -1.36
CA LEU A 96 9.23 -7.78 -2.24
C LEU A 96 9.66 -7.13 -3.57
N LEU A 97 8.84 -6.24 -4.14
CA LEU A 97 9.21 -5.51 -5.35
C LEU A 97 10.38 -4.55 -5.11
N ILE A 98 10.37 -3.83 -3.98
CA ILE A 98 11.47 -2.94 -3.57
C ILE A 98 12.74 -3.76 -3.38
N GLU A 99 12.68 -4.86 -2.64
CA GLU A 99 13.83 -5.73 -2.43
C GLU A 99 14.38 -6.29 -3.74
N ARG A 100 13.51 -6.65 -4.70
CA ARG A 100 13.92 -7.09 -6.04
C ARG A 100 14.61 -5.97 -6.82
N HIS A 101 14.08 -4.75 -6.77
CA HIS A 101 14.70 -3.59 -7.41
C HIS A 101 16.06 -3.28 -6.78
N ASP A 102 16.15 -3.25 -5.45
CA ASP A 102 17.41 -3.02 -4.73
C ASP A 102 18.44 -4.09 -5.09
N ASN A 103 18.03 -5.36 -5.13
CA ASN A 103 18.89 -6.46 -5.59
C ASN A 103 19.32 -6.27 -7.04
N LEU A 104 18.43 -5.84 -7.94
CA LEU A 104 18.78 -5.58 -9.34
C LEU A 104 19.80 -4.44 -9.45
N PHE A 105 19.62 -3.36 -8.69
CA PHE A 105 20.58 -2.26 -8.68
C PHE A 105 21.94 -2.69 -8.11
N LEU A 106 21.94 -3.32 -6.94
CA LEU A 106 23.16 -3.69 -6.22
C LEU A 106 23.92 -4.84 -6.87
N LYS A 107 23.22 -5.87 -7.39
CA LYS A 107 23.84 -7.10 -7.90
C LYS A 107 24.06 -7.10 -9.40
N LEU A 108 23.34 -6.26 -10.15
CA LEU A 108 23.43 -6.24 -11.61
C LEU A 108 23.91 -4.88 -12.13
N ILE A 109 23.19 -3.80 -11.82
CA ILE A 109 23.47 -2.49 -12.43
C ILE A 109 24.80 -1.91 -11.95
N ILE A 110 25.08 -1.91 -10.64
CA ILE A 110 26.33 -1.36 -10.11
C ILE A 110 27.54 -2.13 -10.65
N PRO A 111 27.60 -3.49 -10.58
CA PRO A 111 28.70 -4.24 -11.19
C PRO A 111 28.86 -3.99 -12.69
N MET A 112 27.76 -3.84 -13.43
CA MET A 112 27.82 -3.50 -14.85
C MET A 112 28.45 -2.12 -15.10
N PHE A 113 28.16 -1.13 -14.26
CA PHE A 113 28.81 0.18 -14.34
C PHE A 113 30.28 0.14 -13.93
N GLU A 114 30.66 -0.70 -12.97
CA GLU A 114 32.07 -0.95 -12.62
C GLU A 114 32.85 -1.45 -13.85
N ASP A 115 32.33 -2.47 -14.52
CA ASP A 115 32.94 -3.04 -15.71
C ASP A 115 33.03 -2.00 -16.85
N LEU A 116 31.94 -1.26 -17.09
CA LEU A 116 31.88 -0.25 -18.14
C LEU A 116 32.86 0.89 -17.87
N PHE A 117 32.93 1.39 -16.63
CA PHE A 117 33.83 2.48 -16.27
C PHE A 117 35.28 2.02 -16.31
N GLY A 118 35.58 0.78 -15.92
CA GLY A 118 36.88 0.17 -16.11
C GLY A 118 37.30 0.09 -17.58
N LEU A 119 36.38 -0.26 -18.47
CA LEU A 119 36.61 -0.28 -19.92
C LEU A 119 36.85 1.12 -20.49
N ILE A 120 36.04 2.11 -20.09
CA ILE A 120 36.21 3.49 -20.56
C ILE A 120 37.55 4.05 -20.08
N ALA A 121 37.91 3.80 -18.82
CA ALA A 121 39.19 4.25 -18.27
C ALA A 121 40.40 3.59 -18.96
N SER A 122 40.30 2.31 -19.36
CA SER A 122 41.38 1.63 -20.08
C SER A 122 41.53 2.09 -21.53
N GLN A 123 40.46 2.62 -22.13
CA GLN A 123 40.46 3.22 -23.47
C GLN A 123 40.81 4.72 -23.46
N ASN A 124 41.12 5.30 -22.31
CA ASN A 124 41.44 6.72 -22.14
C ASN A 124 42.87 7.09 -22.60
N GLN A 125 43.30 6.51 -23.71
CA GLN A 125 44.61 6.74 -24.31
C GLN A 125 44.45 6.89 -25.82
N ASP A 126 45.25 7.76 -26.44
CA ASP A 126 45.33 7.86 -27.89
C ASP A 126 46.11 6.66 -28.48
N ARG A 127 46.20 6.59 -29.82
CA ARG A 127 46.94 5.51 -30.51
C ARG A 127 48.45 5.47 -30.18
N LYS A 128 48.99 6.52 -29.56
CA LYS A 128 50.39 6.65 -29.15
C LYS A 128 50.58 6.37 -27.65
N GLY A 129 49.51 6.06 -26.92
CA GLY A 129 49.52 5.81 -25.48
C GLY A 129 49.43 7.06 -24.61
N ASN A 130 49.19 8.25 -25.19
CA ASN A 130 49.02 9.47 -24.40
C ASN A 130 47.62 9.50 -23.78
N ILE A 131 47.54 9.85 -22.49
CA ILE A 131 46.28 9.97 -21.75
C ILE A 131 45.45 11.13 -22.32
N LEU A 132 44.17 10.89 -22.62
CA LEU A 132 43.28 11.90 -23.21
C LEU A 132 42.67 12.84 -22.16
N ASP A 133 42.19 12.30 -21.03
CA ASP A 133 41.70 13.07 -19.88
C ASP A 133 42.29 12.50 -18.59
N ILE A 134 43.19 13.25 -17.95
CA ILE A 134 43.90 12.84 -16.72
C ILE A 134 42.92 12.54 -15.57
N ASP A 135 41.77 13.21 -15.54
CA ASP A 135 40.81 13.13 -14.44
C ASP A 135 39.64 12.16 -14.71
N LEU A 136 39.52 11.60 -15.91
CA LEU A 136 38.37 10.78 -16.29
C LEU A 136 38.15 9.60 -15.34
N LYS A 137 39.22 8.91 -14.95
CA LYS A 137 39.16 7.79 -14.01
C LYS A 137 38.60 8.24 -12.65
N LEU A 138 39.10 9.36 -12.11
CA LEU A 138 38.64 9.92 -10.85
C LEU A 138 37.18 10.38 -10.93
N LYS A 139 36.75 10.98 -12.05
CA LYS A 139 35.35 11.36 -12.28
C LYS A 139 34.43 10.14 -12.30
N LEU A 140 34.79 9.09 -13.03
CA LEU A 140 34.02 7.84 -13.11
C LEU A 140 33.96 7.10 -11.77
N GLU A 141 35.05 7.06 -11.02
CA GLU A 141 35.08 6.53 -9.66
C GLU A 141 34.18 7.32 -8.72
N ARG A 142 34.17 8.67 -8.81
CA ARG A 142 33.24 9.51 -8.04
C ARG A 142 31.78 9.25 -8.40
N TYR A 143 31.44 9.10 -9.68
CA TYR A 143 30.08 8.74 -10.09
C TYR A 143 29.67 7.37 -9.56
N LEU A 144 30.55 6.37 -9.65
CA LEU A 144 30.29 5.04 -9.09
C LEU A 144 30.11 5.09 -7.57
N ILE A 145 30.95 5.87 -6.88
CA ILE A 145 30.83 6.10 -5.43
C ILE A 145 29.51 6.80 -5.12
N GLN A 146 29.09 7.81 -5.88
CA GLN A 146 27.79 8.46 -5.71
C GLN A 146 26.64 7.46 -5.94
N MET A 147 26.72 6.61 -6.96
CA MET A 147 25.72 5.56 -7.21
C MET A 147 25.67 4.51 -6.10
N LYS A 148 26.82 4.19 -5.48
CA LYS A 148 26.91 3.27 -4.33
C LYS A 148 26.50 3.92 -3.01
N LYS A 149 26.81 5.21 -2.83
CA LYS A 149 26.56 6.01 -1.62
C LYS A 149 25.19 6.67 -1.60
N ALA A 150 24.49 6.72 -2.74
CA ALA A 150 23.10 7.13 -2.82
C ALA A 150 22.19 6.11 -2.11
N LYS A 151 22.24 6.12 -0.77
CA LYS A 151 21.07 5.92 0.08
C LYS A 151 20.57 7.28 0.54
N GLU A 152 20.57 8.26 -0.36
CA GLU A 152 19.74 9.43 -0.19
C GLU A 152 18.32 9.04 -0.51
N ILE A 153 17.44 9.19 0.47
CA ILE A 153 16.03 8.93 0.29
C ILE A 153 15.36 10.30 0.27
N ASP A 154 15.00 10.76 -0.92
CA ASP A 154 14.13 11.91 -1.09
C ASP A 154 12.68 11.45 -0.80
N VAL A 155 12.14 11.88 0.34
CA VAL A 155 10.76 11.66 0.73
C VAL A 155 9.91 12.77 0.10
N ASN A 156 9.03 12.37 -0.82
CA ASN A 156 8.21 13.29 -1.61
C ASN A 156 6.82 13.50 -0.98
N GLY A 157 6.47 14.75 -0.67
CA GLY A 157 5.19 15.17 -0.08
C GLY A 157 4.79 16.54 -0.62
N GLU A 158 4.18 17.40 0.21
CA GLU A 158 3.96 18.81 -0.18
C GLU A 158 5.28 19.52 -0.50
N GLU A 159 6.34 19.11 0.19
CA GLU A 159 7.73 19.49 -0.06
C GLU A 159 8.61 18.24 -0.11
N VAL A 160 9.81 18.35 -0.68
CA VAL A 160 10.78 17.24 -0.70
C VAL A 160 11.67 17.33 0.52
N VAL A 161 11.73 16.25 1.31
CA VAL A 161 12.65 16.13 2.44
C VAL A 161 13.70 15.07 2.11
N ARG A 162 14.97 15.46 2.19
CA ARG A 162 16.09 14.55 1.93
C ARG A 162 16.60 13.92 3.22
N LEU A 163 16.72 12.59 3.24
CA LEU A 163 17.32 11.85 4.33
C LEU A 163 18.72 11.39 3.93
N ILE A 164 19.71 11.71 4.76
CA ILE A 164 21.13 11.39 4.57
C ILE A 164 21.58 10.54 5.75
N GLY A 165 22.20 9.38 5.47
CA GLY A 165 22.78 8.50 6.49
C GLY A 165 24.31 8.57 6.48
N ILE A 166 24.92 8.74 7.65
CA ILE A 166 26.37 8.90 7.82
C ILE A 166 26.92 7.88 8.81
N TYR A 167 28.15 7.44 8.54
CA TYR A 167 28.99 6.72 9.48
C TYR A 167 30.41 7.29 9.41
N ALA A 168 30.88 7.93 10.48
CA ALA A 168 32.16 8.62 10.57
C ALA A 168 33.08 7.93 11.60
N PRO A 169 33.69 6.77 11.26
CA PRO A 169 34.57 6.05 12.18
C PRO A 169 35.81 6.86 12.54
N ASP A 170 36.24 6.78 13.80
CA ASP A 170 37.47 7.43 14.32
C ASP A 170 38.74 6.98 13.57
N SER A 171 38.72 5.80 12.95
CA SER A 171 39.87 5.22 12.25
C SER A 171 40.20 5.91 10.92
N LYS A 172 39.37 6.88 10.48
CA LYS A 172 39.54 7.58 9.21
C LYS A 172 39.49 9.08 9.41
N THR A 173 40.20 9.80 8.56
CA THR A 173 40.07 11.26 8.43
C THR A 173 38.91 11.58 7.51
N TRP A 174 38.08 12.56 7.89
CA TRP A 174 36.92 12.99 7.12
C TRP A 174 36.90 14.52 7.07
N SER A 175 36.46 15.06 5.93
CA SER A 175 36.09 16.46 5.82
C SER A 175 34.57 16.54 5.80
N TRP A 176 33.97 17.26 6.74
CA TRP A 176 32.51 17.44 6.76
C TRP A 176 32.02 18.18 5.50
N ASP A 177 32.87 19.01 4.90
CA ASP A 177 32.58 19.68 3.63
C ASP A 177 32.34 18.73 2.45
N ASP A 178 32.83 17.48 2.53
CA ASP A 178 32.53 16.46 1.51
C ASP A 178 31.04 16.13 1.47
N LEU A 179 30.26 16.43 2.52
CA LEU A 179 28.83 16.20 2.59
C LEU A 179 28.00 17.37 2.06
N SER A 180 28.61 18.54 1.89
CA SER A 180 27.89 19.79 1.63
C SER A 180 27.10 19.77 0.34
N HIS A 181 27.59 19.05 -0.67
CA HIS A 181 26.90 18.87 -1.96
C HIS A 181 25.61 18.03 -1.86
N LEU A 182 25.43 17.28 -0.77
CA LEU A 182 24.25 16.45 -0.53
C LEU A 182 23.11 17.22 0.13
N LEU A 183 23.44 18.33 0.81
CA LEU A 183 22.49 19.12 1.57
C LEU A 183 21.47 19.78 0.65
N SER A 184 20.20 19.73 1.07
CA SER A 184 19.08 20.39 0.37
C SER A 184 18.46 21.47 1.26
N LYS A 185 17.45 22.19 0.75
CA LYS A 185 16.72 23.19 1.55
C LYS A 185 15.99 22.58 2.76
N LYS A 186 15.58 21.32 2.64
CA LYS A 186 14.93 20.53 3.69
C LYS A 186 15.57 19.15 3.76
N CYS A 187 16.46 18.97 4.72
CA CYS A 187 17.17 17.71 4.87
C CYS A 187 17.39 17.35 6.34
N ILE A 188 17.61 16.05 6.55
CA ILE A 188 17.98 15.46 7.83
C ILE A 188 19.18 14.56 7.59
N VAL A 189 20.23 14.77 8.36
CA VAL A 189 21.48 14.01 8.33
C VAL A 189 21.56 13.18 9.60
N TYR A 190 21.25 11.89 9.52
CA TYR A 190 21.40 10.94 10.63
C TYR A 190 22.76 10.27 10.55
N GLY A 191 23.37 9.98 11.71
CA GLY A 191 24.53 9.10 11.69
C GLY A 191 25.19 8.91 13.03
N ASP A 192 26.12 7.96 13.05
CA ASP A 192 27.19 7.88 14.03
C ASP A 192 28.30 8.83 13.56
N PHE A 193 28.36 9.99 14.21
CA PHE A 193 29.36 11.02 13.94
C PHE A 193 30.67 10.73 14.68
N ASN A 194 30.63 9.83 15.67
CA ASN A 194 31.72 9.52 16.59
C ASN A 194 32.35 10.75 17.27
N VAL A 195 31.56 11.82 17.36
CA VAL A 195 31.90 13.10 17.99
C VAL A 195 30.84 13.39 19.05
N ASP A 196 31.26 13.51 20.30
CA ASP A 196 30.39 13.99 21.36
C ASP A 196 30.43 15.52 21.37
N ILE A 197 29.31 16.16 20.99
CA ILE A 197 29.23 17.61 20.83
C ILE A 197 29.61 18.36 22.12
N MET A 198 29.30 17.79 23.28
CA MET A 198 29.55 18.45 24.57
C MET A 198 30.96 18.19 25.09
N ASN A 199 31.54 17.04 24.76
CA ASN A 199 32.73 16.54 25.44
C ASN A 199 34.01 16.55 24.58
N ASP A 200 33.92 16.59 23.26
CA ASP A 200 35.09 16.41 22.38
C ASP A 200 35.81 17.70 21.96
N GLY A 201 35.42 18.85 22.52
CA GLY A 201 36.08 20.15 22.32
C GLY A 201 36.32 20.46 20.83
N LYS A 202 37.59 20.51 20.41
CA LYS A 202 37.97 20.88 19.03
C LYS A 202 37.33 20.02 17.94
N LYS A 203 37.10 18.71 18.18
CA LYS A 203 36.42 17.87 17.17
C LYS A 203 34.96 18.30 17.01
N ALA A 204 34.29 18.60 18.12
CA ALA A 204 32.94 19.15 18.13
C ALA A 204 32.90 20.53 17.47
N ASP A 205 33.84 21.42 17.78
CA ASP A 205 33.91 22.77 17.18
C ASP A 205 33.99 22.73 15.64
N ILE A 206 34.78 21.81 15.09
CA ILE A 206 34.92 21.66 13.62
C ILE A 206 33.59 21.17 12.99
N LEU A 207 32.93 20.21 13.62
CA LEU A 207 31.65 19.69 13.15
C LEU A 207 30.53 20.73 13.29
N LEU A 208 30.47 21.43 14.41
CA LEU A 208 29.49 22.50 14.66
C LEU A 208 29.68 23.68 13.70
N LYS A 209 30.94 24.07 13.43
CA LYS A 209 31.23 25.10 12.44
C LYS A 209 30.70 24.71 11.05
N TRP A 210 30.94 23.47 10.62
CA TRP A 210 30.35 22.98 9.37
C TRP A 210 28.83 23.02 9.42
N ALA A 211 28.21 22.57 10.51
CA ALA A 211 26.76 22.63 10.66
C ALA A 211 26.22 24.07 10.53
N ASP A 212 26.86 25.03 11.20
CA ASP A 212 26.52 26.46 11.16
C ASP A 212 26.66 27.06 9.75
N ASP A 213 27.76 26.76 9.05
CA ASP A 213 28.03 27.24 7.69
C ASP A 213 26.91 26.83 6.70
N TYR A 214 26.19 25.73 6.99
CA TYR A 214 25.08 25.24 6.18
C TYR A 214 23.70 25.37 6.83
N PHE A 215 23.58 26.10 7.95
CA PHE A 215 22.34 26.32 8.70
C PHE A 215 21.66 25.01 9.15
N LEU A 216 22.46 24.07 9.63
CA LEU A 216 22.03 22.80 10.21
C LEU A 216 21.88 22.95 11.73
N ALA A 217 20.69 22.70 12.25
CA ALA A 217 20.47 22.60 13.69
C ALA A 217 20.71 21.17 14.17
N GLN A 218 21.30 21.00 15.35
CA GLN A 218 21.47 19.69 15.98
C GLN A 218 20.15 19.18 16.59
N ALA A 219 19.85 17.91 16.35
CA ALA A 219 18.78 17.16 17.01
C ALA A 219 19.44 16.04 17.81
N LEU A 220 19.73 16.34 19.08
CA LEU A 220 20.42 15.44 20.00
C LEU A 220 19.42 14.61 20.81
N PRO A 221 19.70 13.31 21.03
CA PRO A 221 18.95 12.54 21.99
C PRO A 221 19.23 13.02 23.42
N ASN A 222 18.31 12.69 24.33
CA ASN A 222 18.37 13.05 25.74
C ASN A 222 19.20 12.08 26.60
N SER A 223 19.78 11.03 26.00
CA SER A 223 20.62 10.06 26.69
C SER A 223 21.75 9.56 25.79
N PRO A 224 22.82 8.99 26.37
CA PRO A 224 23.91 8.37 25.63
C PRO A 224 23.43 7.35 24.61
N THR A 225 24.12 7.28 23.48
CA THR A 225 23.82 6.35 22.38
C THR A 225 24.86 5.24 22.27
N SER A 226 26.07 5.45 22.77
CA SER A 226 27.10 4.41 22.84
C SER A 226 27.08 3.68 24.18
N LEU A 227 26.81 2.37 24.17
CA LEU A 227 26.87 1.52 25.37
C LEU A 227 28.30 1.30 25.88
N ARG A 228 29.32 1.53 25.04
CA ARG A 228 30.73 1.34 25.39
C ARG A 228 31.33 2.52 26.13
N SER A 229 30.88 3.72 25.81
CA SER A 229 31.56 4.95 26.22
C SER A 229 30.65 5.93 26.95
N ASP A 230 29.35 5.64 27.05
CA ASP A 230 28.36 6.53 27.65
C ASP A 230 28.32 7.93 27.00
N ARG A 231 28.66 7.98 25.70
CA ARG A 231 28.71 9.20 24.89
C ARG A 231 27.49 9.33 23.98
N VAL A 232 27.15 10.58 23.65
CA VAL A 232 26.14 10.91 22.64
C VAL A 232 26.86 11.16 21.31
N ILE A 233 26.99 10.11 20.50
CA ILE A 233 27.72 10.14 19.22
C ILE A 233 26.83 9.80 18.01
N ASP A 234 25.64 9.26 18.27
CA ASP A 234 24.61 8.99 17.28
C ASP A 234 23.51 10.04 17.42
N TYR A 235 23.33 10.88 16.41
CA TYR A 235 22.31 11.94 16.44
C TYR A 235 21.95 12.38 15.02
N ALA A 236 21.23 13.50 14.90
CA ALA A 236 20.90 14.08 13.61
C ALA A 236 21.23 15.56 13.52
N PHE A 237 21.52 16.03 12.31
CA PHE A 237 21.47 17.45 11.94
C PHE A 237 20.28 17.70 11.02
N VAL A 238 19.60 18.82 11.19
CA VAL A 238 18.38 19.17 10.44
C VAL A 238 18.45 20.55 9.84
N ARG A 239 17.91 20.69 8.62
CA ARG A 239 17.73 21.98 7.96
C ARG A 239 16.29 22.15 7.52
N GLY A 240 15.67 23.26 7.91
CA GLY A 240 14.32 23.63 7.48
C GLY A 240 13.20 22.72 8.03
N ILE A 241 13.48 21.89 9.04
CA ILE A 241 12.54 20.94 9.65
C ILE A 241 12.79 20.96 11.17
N ASN A 242 11.71 20.90 11.95
CA ASN A 242 11.82 20.64 13.39
C ASN A 242 11.80 19.12 13.63
N LEU A 243 12.75 18.61 14.39
CA LEU A 243 12.93 17.19 14.63
C LEU A 243 13.29 16.93 16.08
N ASP A 244 12.48 16.10 16.73
CA ASP A 244 12.80 15.56 18.04
C ASP A 244 13.40 14.16 17.88
N THR A 245 14.46 13.89 18.64
CA THR A 245 15.16 12.62 18.68
C THR A 245 15.14 12.04 20.10
N GLN A 246 14.94 10.73 20.21
CA GLN A 246 15.01 10.00 21.47
C GLN A 246 15.79 8.69 21.28
N VAL A 247 16.39 8.19 22.35
CA VAL A 247 17.03 6.87 22.33
C VAL A 247 15.99 5.77 22.51
N TYR A 248 16.15 4.68 21.77
CA TYR A 248 15.36 3.47 21.98
C TYR A 248 15.91 2.68 23.17
N ASN A 249 15.14 2.63 24.27
CA ASN A 249 15.54 1.98 25.52
C ASN A 249 15.29 0.46 25.55
N GLY A 250 15.02 -0.18 24.40
CA GLY A 250 14.83 -1.62 24.33
C GLY A 250 16.14 -2.39 24.21
N ASN A 251 16.07 -3.72 24.37
CA ASN A 251 17.24 -4.58 24.16
C ASN A 251 17.75 -4.46 22.71
N THR A 252 19.06 -4.25 22.58
CA THR A 252 19.78 -4.21 21.30
C THR A 252 20.93 -5.23 21.35
N THR A 253 21.29 -5.79 20.20
CA THR A 253 22.50 -6.62 20.03
C THR A 253 23.71 -5.80 19.61
N SER A 254 23.51 -4.51 19.32
CA SER A 254 24.57 -3.55 18.99
C SER A 254 25.14 -2.93 20.25
N ASP A 255 26.39 -2.48 20.17
CA ASP A 255 27.01 -1.58 21.16
C ASP A 255 26.53 -0.13 21.05
N HIS A 256 25.65 0.16 20.09
CA HIS A 256 24.93 1.42 19.95
C HIS A 256 23.43 1.22 20.21
N LEU A 257 22.82 2.18 20.90
CA LEU A 257 21.39 2.29 21.08
C LEU A 257 20.78 3.01 19.87
N PRO A 258 19.74 2.43 19.22
CA PRO A 258 19.08 3.09 18.10
C PRO A 258 18.48 4.45 18.51
N ILE A 259 18.59 5.44 17.64
CA ILE A 259 17.86 6.71 17.76
C ILE A 259 16.53 6.64 16.99
N LEU A 260 15.49 7.17 17.60
CA LEU A 260 14.15 7.28 17.02
C LEU A 260 13.80 8.75 16.87
N SER A 261 13.12 9.09 15.78
CA SER A 261 12.60 10.43 15.56
C SER A 261 11.32 10.39 14.75
N VAL A 262 10.48 11.40 14.93
CA VAL A 262 9.22 11.55 14.21
C VAL A 262 9.34 12.78 13.32
N ILE A 263 9.29 12.56 12.00
CA ILE A 263 9.41 13.64 11.03
C ILE A 263 8.00 14.15 10.71
N PRO A 264 7.64 15.39 11.10
CA PRO A 264 6.35 15.96 10.76
C PRO A 264 6.29 16.23 9.25
N PHE A 265 5.65 15.34 8.51
CA PHE A 265 5.64 15.38 7.05
C PHE A 265 4.23 15.20 6.49
N LYS A 266 3.78 16.18 5.68
CA LYS A 266 2.54 16.06 4.93
C LYS A 266 2.81 15.29 3.64
N VAL A 267 2.53 14.00 3.70
CA VAL A 267 2.50 13.15 2.51
C VAL A 267 1.31 13.60 1.66
N LEU A 268 1.56 14.07 0.44
CA LEU A 268 0.50 14.20 -0.55
C LEU A 268 -0.03 12.79 -0.80
N GLN A 269 -1.31 12.55 -0.50
CA GLN A 269 -1.96 11.29 -0.86
C GLN A 269 -1.69 11.04 -2.35
N GLN A 270 -1.23 9.84 -2.73
CA GLN A 270 -0.83 9.52 -4.12
C GLN A 270 -1.91 9.91 -5.16
N LYS A 271 -3.18 9.97 -4.74
CA LYS A 271 -4.30 10.48 -5.54
C LYS A 271 -4.14 11.95 -5.95
N GLN A 272 -3.62 12.82 -5.09
CA GLN A 272 -3.38 14.25 -5.35
C GLN A 272 -2.16 14.50 -6.26
N ILE A 273 -1.06 13.76 -6.07
CA ILE A 273 0.14 13.84 -6.94
C ILE A 273 -0.23 13.46 -8.39
N ARG A 274 -1.04 12.41 -8.58
CA ARG A 274 -1.47 11.95 -9.91
C ARG A 274 -2.50 12.85 -10.59
N THR A 275 -3.27 13.63 -9.83
CA THR A 275 -4.39 14.41 -10.38
C THR A 275 -4.08 15.89 -10.59
N LYS A 276 -3.15 16.48 -9.84
CA LYS A 276 -2.92 17.95 -9.88
C LYS A 276 -1.75 18.42 -10.75
N CYS A 277 -0.75 17.59 -11.05
CA CYS A 277 0.37 18.02 -11.88
C CYS A 277 0.13 17.68 -13.36
N SER A 278 -0.43 18.62 -14.12
CA SER A 278 -0.68 18.47 -15.56
C SER A 278 0.62 18.20 -16.35
N ILE A 279 1.74 18.76 -15.90
CA ILE A 279 3.07 18.55 -16.47
C ILE A 279 3.52 17.11 -16.24
N LEU A 280 3.45 16.60 -15.00
CA LEU A 280 3.81 15.22 -14.69
C LEU A 280 2.91 14.22 -15.43
N LYS A 281 1.61 14.52 -15.58
CA LYS A 281 0.69 13.66 -16.35
C LYS A 281 1.08 13.59 -17.82
N LYS A 282 1.47 14.72 -18.42
CA LYS A 282 1.99 14.75 -19.80
C LYS A 282 3.29 13.98 -19.91
N GLU A 283 4.21 14.18 -18.98
CA GLU A 283 5.51 13.49 -18.96
C GLU A 283 5.36 11.97 -18.79
N VAL A 284 4.51 11.53 -17.85
CA VAL A 284 4.21 10.09 -17.67
C VAL A 284 3.57 9.49 -18.92
N CYS A 285 2.65 10.21 -19.59
CA CYS A 285 2.07 9.75 -20.86
C CYS A 285 3.13 9.65 -21.96
N PHE A 286 4.02 10.64 -22.06
CA PHE A 286 5.12 10.66 -23.02
C PHE A 286 6.10 9.50 -22.79
N LEU A 287 6.56 9.31 -21.55
CA LEU A 287 7.44 8.20 -21.16
C LEU A 287 6.78 6.84 -21.41
N LYS A 288 5.47 6.70 -21.16
CA LYS A 288 4.71 5.48 -21.50
C LYS A 288 4.69 5.22 -23.00
N GLN A 289 4.55 6.25 -23.83
CA GLN A 289 4.59 6.10 -25.28
C GLN A 289 5.98 5.69 -25.76
N ILE A 290 7.05 6.29 -25.22
CA ILE A 290 8.43 5.88 -25.51
C ILE A 290 8.65 4.43 -25.10
N ALA A 291 8.32 4.06 -23.87
CA ALA A 291 8.49 2.69 -23.37
C ALA A 291 7.71 1.69 -24.22
N LYS A 292 6.47 2.00 -24.61
CA LYS A 292 5.67 1.16 -25.50
C LYS A 292 6.32 1.02 -26.88
N LYS A 293 6.86 2.12 -27.44
CA LYS A 293 7.54 2.11 -28.75
C LYS A 293 8.82 1.27 -28.70
N GLU A 294 9.64 1.43 -27.67
CA GLU A 294 10.88 0.66 -27.47
C GLU A 294 10.59 -0.83 -27.21
N LEU A 295 9.57 -1.14 -26.40
CA LEU A 295 9.14 -2.53 -26.19
C LEU A 295 8.63 -3.15 -27.49
N ASN A 296 7.81 -2.43 -28.25
CA ASN A 296 7.32 -2.92 -29.54
C ASN A 296 8.49 -3.15 -30.52
N LEU A 297 9.44 -2.22 -30.62
CA LEU A 297 10.66 -2.38 -31.42
C LEU A 297 11.48 -3.58 -30.95
N PHE A 298 11.63 -3.74 -29.63
CA PHE A 298 12.33 -4.86 -29.05
C PHE A 298 11.67 -6.19 -29.46
N PHE A 299 10.37 -6.33 -29.26
CA PHE A 299 9.63 -7.54 -29.61
C PHE A 299 9.55 -7.79 -31.12
N SER A 300 9.43 -6.74 -31.93
CA SER A 300 9.24 -6.89 -33.39
C SER A 300 10.53 -7.15 -34.14
N SER A 301 11.67 -6.59 -33.71
CA SER A 301 12.92 -6.67 -34.48
C SER A 301 14.11 -7.20 -33.70
N LYS A 302 14.27 -6.85 -32.43
CA LYS A 302 15.48 -7.22 -31.67
C LYS A 302 15.38 -8.60 -31.04
N LEU A 303 14.21 -8.98 -30.54
CA LEU A 303 14.00 -10.24 -29.85
C LEU A 303 14.22 -11.41 -30.79
N ASP A 304 13.70 -11.36 -32.01
CA ASP A 304 13.89 -12.41 -33.00
C ASP A 304 15.38 -12.55 -33.40
N ILE A 305 16.09 -11.43 -33.62
CA ILE A 305 17.55 -11.47 -33.86
C ILE A 305 18.31 -12.08 -32.69
N LEU A 306 17.97 -11.67 -31.46
CA LEU A 306 18.60 -12.19 -30.25
C LEU A 306 18.28 -13.67 -30.03
N LEU A 307 17.05 -14.12 -30.33
CA LEU A 307 16.65 -15.53 -30.26
C LEU A 307 17.35 -16.37 -31.33
N ARG A 308 17.45 -15.88 -32.56
CA ARG A 308 18.23 -16.53 -33.63
C ARG A 308 19.70 -16.62 -33.29
N HIS A 309 20.27 -15.56 -32.72
CA HIS A 309 21.66 -15.55 -32.28
C HIS A 309 21.87 -16.49 -31.09
N ARG A 310 20.93 -16.52 -30.13
CA ARG A 310 20.90 -17.45 -28.98
C ARG A 310 20.76 -18.92 -29.39
N ASN A 311 20.03 -19.19 -30.47
CA ASN A 311 19.84 -20.55 -31.01
C ASN A 311 20.88 -20.89 -32.08
N SER A 312 21.82 -19.98 -32.37
CA SER A 312 22.93 -20.26 -33.27
C SER A 312 24.06 -21.01 -32.55
N SER A 313 24.80 -21.82 -33.31
CA SER A 313 26.05 -22.46 -32.88
C SER A 313 27.25 -21.49 -32.86
N SER A 314 27.03 -20.18 -32.91
CA SER A 314 28.10 -19.17 -32.87
C SER A 314 28.84 -19.21 -31.52
N SER A 315 30.15 -18.91 -31.54
CA SER A 315 30.96 -18.95 -30.30
C SER A 315 30.44 -17.97 -29.24
N SER A 316 29.89 -16.83 -29.67
CA SER A 316 29.26 -15.83 -28.81
C SER A 316 28.02 -16.35 -28.11
N SER A 317 27.17 -17.14 -28.80
CA SER A 317 26.00 -17.79 -28.20
C SER A 317 26.40 -18.88 -27.21
N ASN A 318 27.37 -19.72 -27.57
CA ASN A 318 27.93 -20.74 -26.69
C ASN A 318 28.57 -20.12 -25.45
N SER A 319 29.30 -19.00 -25.60
CA SER A 319 29.89 -18.26 -24.48
C SER A 319 28.83 -17.65 -23.58
N PHE A 320 27.77 -17.07 -24.15
CA PHE A 320 26.63 -16.55 -23.39
C PHE A 320 25.95 -17.66 -22.57
N TRP A 321 25.65 -18.81 -23.17
CA TRP A 321 25.03 -19.94 -22.47
C TRP A 321 25.96 -20.56 -21.43
N TYR A 322 27.24 -20.71 -21.74
CA TYR A 322 28.25 -21.21 -20.81
C TYR A 322 28.41 -20.29 -19.58
N ARG A 323 28.44 -18.96 -19.79
CA ARG A 323 28.48 -17.97 -18.71
C ARG A 323 27.17 -17.93 -17.92
N SER A 324 26.03 -18.00 -18.59
CA SER A 324 24.70 -18.01 -17.95
C SER A 324 24.48 -19.27 -17.10
N LYS A 325 24.97 -20.44 -17.55
CA LYS A 325 25.00 -21.68 -16.76
C LYS A 325 25.74 -21.54 -15.43
N ARG A 326 26.78 -20.70 -15.35
CA ARG A 326 27.51 -20.44 -14.09
C ARG A 326 26.70 -19.64 -13.06
N PHE A 327 25.71 -18.88 -13.51
CA PHE A 327 24.80 -18.12 -12.64
C PHE A 327 23.52 -18.90 -12.30
N LEU A 328 23.14 -19.87 -13.14
CA LEU A 328 22.15 -20.89 -12.84
C LEU A 328 22.78 -22.01 -11.99
N LYS A 329 23.41 -21.66 -10.85
CA LYS A 329 23.93 -22.68 -9.94
C LYS A 329 22.76 -23.55 -9.45
N PRO A 330 22.88 -24.89 -9.50
CA PRO A 330 21.90 -25.81 -8.91
C PRO A 330 21.43 -25.42 -7.51
N SER A 331 22.34 -24.89 -6.69
CA SER A 331 22.10 -24.50 -5.30
C SER A 331 21.39 -23.15 -5.09
N SER A 332 21.07 -22.41 -6.16
CA SER A 332 20.45 -21.07 -6.08
C SER A 332 19.04 -21.00 -6.64
N SER A 333 18.53 -22.10 -7.20
CA SER A 333 17.15 -22.20 -7.63
C SER A 333 16.28 -22.50 -6.40
N SER A 334 15.24 -21.69 -6.17
CA SER A 334 14.20 -21.96 -5.15
C SER A 334 13.29 -23.14 -5.52
N ILE A 335 13.63 -23.88 -6.57
CA ILE A 335 12.87 -25.01 -7.09
C ILE A 335 13.55 -26.29 -6.59
N HIS A 336 12.86 -27.03 -5.73
CA HIS A 336 13.41 -28.21 -5.04
C HIS A 336 13.18 -29.53 -5.78
N ALA A 337 12.29 -29.55 -6.78
CA ALA A 337 12.03 -30.70 -7.62
C ALA A 337 11.24 -30.29 -8.89
N PHE A 338 11.33 -31.10 -9.94
CA PHE A 338 10.34 -31.13 -11.03
C PHE A 338 9.48 -32.38 -10.97
N ILE A 339 8.34 -32.33 -11.66
CA ILE A 339 7.54 -33.50 -11.96
C ILE A 339 7.74 -33.76 -13.45
N ASP A 340 8.25 -34.93 -13.80
CA ASP A 340 8.45 -35.29 -15.21
C ASP A 340 7.11 -35.67 -15.88
N SER A 341 7.16 -35.98 -17.18
CA SER A 341 5.98 -36.38 -17.96
C SER A 341 5.35 -37.70 -17.51
N SER A 342 6.06 -38.51 -16.72
CA SER A 342 5.53 -39.73 -16.11
C SER A 342 4.89 -39.50 -14.73
N GLY A 343 4.97 -38.27 -14.21
CA GLY A 343 4.49 -37.91 -12.88
C GLY A 343 5.51 -38.17 -11.76
N GLN A 344 6.76 -38.53 -12.10
CA GLN A 344 7.80 -38.80 -11.11
C GLN A 344 8.43 -37.49 -10.61
N ILE A 345 8.68 -37.41 -9.30
CA ILE A 345 9.35 -36.27 -8.68
C ILE A 345 10.87 -36.41 -8.87
N VAL A 346 11.43 -35.50 -9.67
CA VAL A 346 12.86 -35.43 -10.00
C VAL A 346 13.51 -34.33 -9.17
N LYS A 347 14.44 -34.72 -8.28
CA LYS A 347 15.16 -33.79 -7.38
C LYS A 347 16.63 -33.57 -7.75
N GLU A 348 17.15 -34.39 -8.64
CA GLU A 348 18.54 -34.32 -9.07
C GLU A 348 18.73 -33.14 -10.02
N SER A 349 19.67 -32.25 -9.71
CA SER A 349 19.79 -30.94 -10.35
C SER A 349 20.08 -31.01 -11.84
N ASP A 350 20.87 -31.99 -12.27
CA ASP A 350 21.27 -32.14 -13.67
C ASP A 350 20.09 -32.61 -14.51
N LEU A 351 19.33 -33.58 -13.99
CA LEU A 351 18.08 -34.03 -14.58
C LEU A 351 17.02 -32.92 -14.60
N MET A 352 16.89 -32.13 -13.53
CA MET A 352 16.00 -30.99 -13.52
C MET A 352 16.37 -29.97 -14.59
N CYS A 353 17.66 -29.67 -14.76
CA CYS A 353 18.12 -28.75 -15.80
C CYS A 353 17.82 -29.29 -17.21
N ASN A 354 17.97 -30.60 -17.44
CA ASN A 354 17.64 -31.22 -18.72
C ASN A 354 16.13 -31.18 -18.99
N ILE A 355 15.28 -31.52 -18.02
CA ILE A 355 13.81 -31.43 -18.15
C ILE A 355 13.36 -30.00 -18.45
N ALA A 356 13.92 -29.00 -17.76
CA ALA A 356 13.62 -27.61 -18.05
C ALA A 356 14.11 -27.20 -19.44
N ALA A 357 15.31 -27.64 -19.84
CA ALA A 357 15.84 -27.35 -21.16
C ALA A 357 14.94 -27.93 -22.27
N ASP A 358 14.54 -29.19 -22.14
CA ASP A 358 13.65 -29.88 -23.09
C ASP A 358 12.28 -29.19 -23.16
N TYR A 359 11.69 -28.85 -22.00
CA TYR A 359 10.42 -28.11 -21.93
C TYR A 359 10.51 -26.77 -22.65
N TYR A 360 11.56 -25.99 -22.40
CA TYR A 360 11.72 -24.69 -23.06
C TYR A 360 12.07 -24.86 -24.54
N GLU A 361 12.83 -25.89 -24.92
CA GLU A 361 13.11 -26.20 -26.31
C GLU A 361 11.82 -26.56 -27.07
N GLU A 362 10.93 -27.36 -26.49
CA GLU A 362 9.61 -27.64 -27.06
C GLU A 362 8.69 -26.42 -27.08
N PHE A 363 8.68 -25.63 -26.00
CA PHE A 363 7.88 -24.40 -25.91
C PHE A 363 8.29 -23.37 -26.99
N PHE A 364 9.57 -23.31 -27.33
CA PHE A 364 10.12 -22.39 -28.32
C PHE A 364 10.36 -23.01 -29.70
N LYS A 365 10.19 -24.33 -29.87
CA LYS A 365 10.08 -24.94 -31.20
C LYS A 365 8.85 -24.33 -31.85
N ALA A 366 9.07 -23.65 -32.97
CA ALA A 366 8.00 -23.06 -33.76
C ALA A 366 6.99 -24.18 -34.04
N SER A 367 5.85 -24.12 -33.38
CA SER A 367 4.78 -25.04 -33.66
C SER A 367 4.44 -24.84 -35.14
N ASN A 368 4.56 -25.89 -35.94
CA ASN A 368 3.99 -25.93 -37.29
C ASN A 368 2.47 -25.92 -37.15
N ILE A 369 1.92 -24.85 -36.58
CA ILE A 369 0.52 -24.52 -36.67
C ILE A 369 0.39 -23.99 -38.08
N VAL A 370 0.12 -24.89 -39.03
CA VAL A 370 -0.61 -24.53 -40.23
C VAL A 370 -1.94 -23.99 -39.72
N ARG A 371 -2.03 -22.66 -39.58
CA ARG A 371 -3.33 -22.01 -39.35
C ARG A 371 -4.06 -22.14 -40.69
N PRO A 372 -5.17 -22.89 -40.79
CA PRO A 372 -5.96 -22.88 -42.00
C PRO A 372 -6.34 -21.43 -42.29
N HIS A 373 -6.15 -21.01 -43.53
CA HIS A 373 -6.49 -19.66 -43.94
C HIS A 373 -8.00 -19.49 -43.77
N PRO A 374 -8.49 -18.46 -43.05
CA PRO A 374 -9.87 -18.38 -42.54
C PRO A 374 -10.97 -18.28 -43.61
N TYR A 375 -10.61 -18.40 -44.88
CA TYR A 375 -11.51 -18.28 -46.03
C TYR A 375 -11.38 -19.40 -47.07
N THR A 376 -10.45 -20.35 -46.91
CA THR A 376 -10.25 -21.41 -47.92
C THR A 376 -10.29 -22.83 -47.37
N ASP A 377 -10.02 -23.05 -46.08
CA ASP A 377 -9.84 -24.41 -45.53
C ASP A 377 -10.57 -24.63 -44.20
N SER A 378 -11.78 -24.07 -44.05
CA SER A 378 -12.65 -24.42 -42.93
C SER A 378 -13.36 -25.75 -43.22
N PRO A 379 -13.28 -26.77 -42.35
CA PRO A 379 -14.12 -27.96 -42.49
C PRO A 379 -15.60 -27.59 -42.37
N GLU A 380 -16.46 -28.30 -43.10
CA GLU A 380 -17.92 -28.13 -43.01
C GLU A 380 -18.36 -28.35 -41.56
N ILE A 381 -19.04 -27.34 -41.00
CA ILE A 381 -19.56 -27.38 -39.64
C ILE A 381 -20.81 -28.26 -39.67
N GLU A 382 -20.74 -29.47 -39.11
CA GLU A 382 -21.93 -30.23 -38.72
C GLU A 382 -22.58 -29.51 -37.54
N TYR A 383 -23.69 -28.82 -37.81
CA TYR A 383 -24.57 -28.28 -36.77
C TYR A 383 -25.43 -29.41 -36.24
N ASP A 384 -25.05 -30.00 -35.10
CA ASP A 384 -26.01 -30.72 -34.27
C ASP A 384 -27.06 -29.70 -33.77
N ASN A 385 -28.33 -29.98 -34.12
CA ASN A 385 -29.56 -29.28 -33.73
C ASN A 385 -29.84 -27.89 -34.34
N ASN A 386 -29.96 -27.80 -35.66
CA ASN A 386 -30.55 -26.63 -36.34
C ASN A 386 -32.09 -26.49 -36.18
N ASP A 387 -32.77 -27.46 -35.58
CA ASP A 387 -34.25 -27.44 -35.43
C ASP A 387 -34.75 -27.01 -34.04
N GLU A 388 -33.86 -26.79 -33.06
CA GLU A 388 -34.28 -26.26 -31.76
C GLU A 388 -34.38 -24.74 -31.81
N VAL A 389 -35.61 -24.25 -32.02
CA VAL A 389 -35.96 -22.83 -31.88
C VAL A 389 -35.70 -22.42 -30.43
N ILE A 390 -34.61 -21.68 -30.21
CA ILE A 390 -34.30 -21.05 -28.92
C ILE A 390 -35.48 -20.15 -28.55
N SER A 391 -36.17 -20.49 -27.46
CA SER A 391 -37.36 -19.77 -27.03
C SER A 391 -36.99 -18.34 -26.63
N GLU A 392 -37.77 -17.39 -27.13
CA GLU A 392 -37.54 -15.96 -26.92
C GLU A 392 -37.71 -15.61 -25.42
N VAL A 393 -36.62 -15.16 -24.79
CA VAL A 393 -36.60 -14.84 -23.36
C VAL A 393 -37.42 -13.59 -23.12
N LYS A 394 -38.54 -13.71 -22.38
CA LYS A 394 -39.42 -12.57 -22.08
C LYS A 394 -38.79 -11.68 -21.02
N LEU A 395 -39.01 -10.37 -21.15
CA LEU A 395 -38.46 -9.36 -20.24
C LEU A 395 -38.80 -9.65 -18.77
N ASP A 396 -39.98 -10.20 -18.51
CA ASP A 396 -40.43 -10.56 -17.15
C ASP A 396 -39.61 -11.71 -16.54
N GLU A 397 -39.13 -12.65 -17.36
CA GLU A 397 -38.26 -13.75 -16.94
C GLU A 397 -36.87 -13.22 -16.53
N LEU A 398 -36.37 -12.24 -17.27
CA LEU A 398 -35.10 -11.58 -17.00
C LEU A 398 -35.19 -10.74 -15.71
N ILE A 399 -36.29 -10.01 -15.52
CA ILE A 399 -36.56 -9.23 -14.30
C ILE A 399 -36.69 -10.17 -13.09
N ASN A 400 -37.42 -11.28 -13.20
CA ASN A 400 -37.56 -12.25 -12.11
C ASN A 400 -36.23 -12.92 -11.75
N THR A 401 -35.38 -13.21 -12.73
CA THR A 401 -34.04 -13.76 -12.51
C THR A 401 -33.14 -12.78 -11.74
N VAL A 402 -33.21 -11.49 -12.08
CA VAL A 402 -32.47 -10.43 -11.38
C VAL A 402 -33.00 -10.23 -9.96
N LEU A 403 -34.31 -10.25 -9.76
CA LEU A 403 -34.93 -10.13 -8.43
C LEU A 403 -34.65 -11.34 -7.53
N ALA A 404 -34.65 -12.55 -8.09
CA ALA A 404 -34.30 -13.79 -7.36
C ALA A 404 -32.83 -13.79 -6.90
N LYS A 405 -31.91 -13.26 -7.72
CA LYS A 405 -30.51 -13.07 -7.31
C LYS A 405 -30.36 -12.00 -6.23
N LYS A 406 -31.20 -10.95 -6.25
CA LYS A 406 -31.18 -9.89 -5.23
C LYS A 406 -31.68 -10.38 -3.86
N LYS A 407 -32.63 -11.31 -3.83
CA LYS A 407 -33.13 -11.96 -2.59
C LYS A 407 -32.17 -12.97 -1.96
N LYS A 408 -31.14 -13.46 -2.68
CA LYS A 408 -30.11 -14.35 -2.13
C LYS A 408 -28.94 -13.62 -1.44
N ASN A 409 -28.88 -12.30 -1.59
CA ASN A 409 -27.80 -11.45 -1.05
C ASN A 409 -28.30 -10.45 0.02
N LEU A 410 -29.51 -10.67 0.54
CA LEU A 410 -30.05 -10.11 1.77
C LEU A 410 -30.34 -11.29 2.69
#